data_AF-A0A918IIU6-F1
#
_entry.id   AF-A0A918IIU6-F1
#
_cell.length_a   1.000
_cell.length_b   1.000
_cell.length_c   1.000
_cell.angle_alpha   90.00
_cell.angle_beta   90.00
_cell.angle_gamma   90.00
#
_symmetry.space_group_name_H-M   'P 1'
#
loop_
_entity.id
_entity.type
_entity.pdbx_description
1 polymer ?
#
loop_
_entity_poly.entity_id
_entity_poly.type
_entity_poly.pdbx_seq_one_letter_code
_entity_poly.pdbx_strand_id
1 'polypeptide(L)'
;MLKSAVVVIAVFGALGYWVWDYNTDPNGGKAKKEAEAASHNPSIGDCVKVEDPQGSPVPTVVDCDSPEAEYKMGDLVVAGQQCGSQYDYGIKVTRRGLGHTMCFTKL
;
A
#
# COMPACT_ATOMS: atom_id res chain seq x y z
N MET A 1 5.81 -48.22 8.62
CA MET A 1 6.81 -47.14 8.80
C MET A 1 7.03 -46.34 7.52
N LEU A 2 7.32 -46.96 6.37
CA LEU A 2 7.55 -46.25 5.10
C LEU A 2 6.38 -45.34 4.65
N LYS A 3 5.14 -45.80 4.78
CA LYS A 3 3.94 -45.02 4.41
C LYS A 3 3.78 -43.73 5.24
N SER A 4 4.12 -43.77 6.53
CA SER A 4 4.03 -42.61 7.42
C SER A 4 5.12 -41.57 7.12
N ALA A 5 6.32 -42.01 6.76
CA ALA A 5 7.41 -41.12 6.37
C ALA A 5 7.09 -40.34 5.08
N VAL A 6 6.44 -40.99 4.10
CA VAL A 6 6.00 -40.34 2.85
C VAL A 6 4.96 -39.26 3.11
N VAL A 7 4.01 -39.50 4.02
CA VAL A 7 2.99 -38.50 4.40
C VAL A 7 3.64 -37.28 5.05
N VAL A 8 4.61 -37.49 5.94
CA VAL A 8 5.33 -36.39 6.61
C VAL A 8 6.08 -35.54 5.58
N ILE A 9 6.83 -36.17 4.66
CA ILE A 9 7.57 -35.44 3.62
C ILE A 9 6.61 -34.68 2.69
N ALA A 10 5.46 -35.27 2.33
CA ALA A 10 4.47 -34.60 1.49
C ALA A 10 3.87 -33.37 2.18
N VAL A 11 3.56 -33.46 3.49
CA VAL A 11 3.01 -32.32 4.24
C VAL A 11 4.03 -31.19 4.38
N PHE A 12 5.26 -31.50 4.78
CA PHE A 12 6.31 -30.49 4.91
C PHE A 12 6.75 -29.91 3.56
N GLY A 13 6.80 -30.72 2.51
CA GLY A 13 7.09 -30.26 1.15
C GLY A 13 6.00 -29.34 0.60
N ALA A 14 4.72 -29.67 0.82
CA ALA A 14 3.61 -28.82 0.41
C ALA A 14 3.57 -27.48 1.18
N LEU A 15 3.82 -27.51 2.49
CA LEU A 15 3.92 -26.28 3.30
C LEU A 15 5.11 -25.43 2.89
N GLY A 16 6.28 -26.04 2.68
CA GLY A 16 7.47 -25.33 2.23
C GLY A 16 7.30 -24.72 0.84
N TYR A 17 6.68 -25.45 -0.08
CA TYR A 17 6.33 -24.93 -1.41
C TYR A 17 5.33 -23.79 -1.32
N TRP A 18 4.29 -23.89 -0.48
CA TRP A 18 3.30 -22.83 -0.30
C TRP A 18 3.92 -21.54 0.26
N VAL A 19 4.80 -21.62 1.26
CA VAL A 19 5.51 -20.46 1.81
C VAL A 19 6.46 -19.87 0.77
N TRP A 20 7.20 -20.72 0.06
CA TRP A 20 8.13 -20.28 -0.97
C TRP A 20 7.41 -19.59 -2.14
N ASP A 21 6.30 -20.14 -2.61
CA ASP A 21 5.43 -19.55 -3.64
C ASP A 21 4.82 -18.21 -3.17
N TYR A 22 4.38 -18.14 -1.91
CA TYR A 22 3.87 -16.89 -1.31
C TYR A 22 4.89 -15.75 -1.33
N ASN A 23 6.18 -16.07 -1.13
CA ASN A 23 7.25 -15.09 -0.91
C ASN A 23 8.17 -14.88 -2.14
N THR A 24 8.23 -15.83 -3.07
CA THR A 24 9.29 -15.94 -4.09
C THR A 24 8.76 -16.04 -5.53
N ASP A 25 7.46 -15.81 -5.76
CA ASP A 25 6.92 -15.74 -7.13
C ASP A 25 7.51 -14.50 -7.87
N PRO A 26 8.26 -14.70 -8.98
CA PRO A 26 8.89 -13.63 -9.75
C PRO A 26 7.89 -12.71 -10.48
N ASN A 27 6.60 -13.06 -10.56
CA ASN A 27 5.53 -12.21 -11.11
C ASN A 27 4.80 -11.38 -10.03
N GLY A 28 5.37 -11.26 -8.84
CA GLY A 28 4.75 -10.55 -7.74
C GLY A 28 3.78 -11.45 -6.99
N GLY A 29 4.33 -12.32 -6.15
CA GLY A 29 3.56 -13.09 -5.15
C GLY A 29 2.67 -12.17 -4.30
N LYS A 30 1.68 -12.74 -3.62
CA LYS A 30 0.68 -11.97 -2.84
C LYS A 30 1.32 -10.95 -1.91
N ALA A 31 2.44 -11.28 -1.27
CA ALA A 31 3.17 -10.37 -0.39
C ALA A 31 3.65 -9.09 -1.09
N LYS A 32 4.17 -9.18 -2.32
CA LYS A 32 4.59 -7.99 -3.08
C LYS A 32 3.41 -7.12 -3.48
N LYS A 33 2.31 -7.73 -3.93
CA LYS A 33 1.09 -6.99 -4.29
C LYS A 33 0.45 -6.32 -3.08
N GLU A 34 0.48 -6.98 -1.92
CA GLU A 34 0.00 -6.41 -0.66
C GLU A 34 0.90 -5.26 -0.21
N ALA A 35 2.23 -5.38 -0.35
CA ALA A 35 3.17 -4.32 -0.04
C ALA A 35 3.01 -3.11 -0.98
N GLU A 36 2.94 -3.31 -2.30
CA GLU A 36 2.71 -2.23 -3.27
C GLU A 36 1.36 -1.53 -3.02
N ALA A 37 0.30 -2.29 -2.76
CA ALA A 37 -1.00 -1.71 -2.44
C ALA A 37 -0.97 -0.91 -1.12
N ALA A 38 -0.21 -1.37 -0.12
CA ALA A 38 -0.05 -0.66 1.14
C ALA A 38 0.77 0.63 0.98
N SER A 39 1.83 0.60 0.17
CA SER A 39 2.64 1.78 -0.13
C SER A 39 1.83 2.91 -0.76
N HIS A 40 0.73 2.59 -1.45
CA HIS A 40 -0.16 3.58 -2.06
C HIS A 40 -1.34 4.02 -1.20
N ASN A 41 -1.36 3.61 0.08
CA ASN A 41 -2.45 3.92 1.00
C ASN A 41 -1.89 4.52 2.29
N PRO A 42 -1.47 5.80 2.25
CA PRO A 42 -0.89 6.46 3.41
C PRO A 42 -1.86 6.56 4.58
N SER A 43 -1.31 6.58 5.79
CA SER A 43 -1.99 6.90 7.03
C SER A 43 -1.71 8.34 7.44
N ILE A 44 -2.56 8.91 8.30
CA ILE A 44 -2.33 10.25 8.85
C ILE A 44 -0.99 10.29 9.57
N GLY A 45 -0.13 11.23 9.18
CA GLY A 45 1.23 11.39 9.68
C GLY A 45 2.31 10.85 8.75
N ASP A 46 1.96 10.01 7.77
CA ASP A 46 2.92 9.45 6.82
C ASP A 46 3.42 10.51 5.84
N CYS A 47 4.71 10.45 5.53
CA CYS A 47 5.29 11.24 4.46
C CYS A 47 5.14 10.49 3.14
N VAL A 48 4.80 11.23 2.10
CA VAL A 48 4.53 10.67 0.78
C VAL A 48 5.22 11.47 -0.30
N LYS A 49 5.56 10.76 -1.37
CA LYS A 49 5.80 11.32 -2.69
C LYS A 49 4.50 11.20 -3.47
N VAL A 50 4.08 12.25 -4.19
CA VAL A 50 2.91 12.18 -5.08
C VAL A 50 3.41 12.13 -6.52
N GLU A 51 3.23 10.99 -7.17
CA GLU A 51 3.59 10.84 -8.58
C GLU A 51 2.46 11.37 -9.47
N ASP A 52 2.83 12.06 -10.55
CA ASP A 52 1.91 12.64 -11.52
C ASP A 52 0.77 13.51 -10.91
N PRO A 53 1.11 14.64 -10.25
CA PRO A 53 0.13 15.49 -9.58
C PRO A 53 -0.88 16.16 -10.52
N GLN A 54 -0.63 16.18 -11.83
CA GLN A 54 -1.48 16.80 -12.85
C GLN A 54 -2.41 15.80 -13.56
N GLY A 55 -2.16 14.50 -13.42
CA GLY A 55 -2.93 13.43 -14.07
C GLY A 55 -3.69 12.58 -13.05
N SER A 56 -3.20 11.38 -12.79
CA SER A 56 -3.78 10.44 -11.81
C SER A 56 -2.87 10.33 -10.59
N PRO A 57 -3.00 11.24 -9.62
CA PRO A 57 -2.06 11.30 -8.51
C PRO A 57 -2.12 10.05 -7.65
N VAL A 58 -0.99 9.37 -7.54
CA VAL A 58 -0.82 8.20 -6.67
C VAL A 58 0.17 8.57 -5.56
N PRO A 59 -0.26 8.59 -4.29
CA PRO A 59 0.68 8.79 -3.20
C PRO A 59 1.50 7.52 -3.01
N THR A 60 2.77 7.66 -2.66
CA THR A 60 3.64 6.56 -2.25
C THR A 60 4.26 6.91 -0.91
N VAL A 61 4.03 6.08 0.10
CA VAL A 61 4.61 6.26 1.43
C VAL A 61 6.13 6.13 1.34
N VAL A 62 6.83 7.14 1.85
CA VAL A 62 8.28 7.22 1.94
C VAL A 62 8.68 7.60 3.35
N ASP A 63 9.95 7.39 3.70
CA ASP A 63 10.49 7.88 4.96
C ASP A 63 10.42 9.42 5.00
N CYS A 64 10.01 9.99 6.12
CA CYS A 64 9.93 11.44 6.30
C CYS A 64 11.31 12.13 6.22
N ASP A 65 12.38 11.42 6.53
CA ASP A 65 13.75 11.92 6.40
C ASP A 65 14.32 11.73 4.98
N SER A 66 13.55 11.12 4.07
CA SER A 66 13.95 10.93 2.68
C SER A 66 13.90 12.25 1.91
N PRO A 67 14.88 12.53 1.02
CA PRO A 67 14.79 13.66 0.09
C PRO A 67 13.63 13.54 -0.90
N GLU A 68 13.01 12.36 -1.01
CA GLU A 68 11.84 12.10 -1.85
C GLU A 68 10.51 12.42 -1.15
N ALA A 69 10.54 12.75 0.15
CA ALA A 69 9.34 13.14 0.90
C ALA A 69 8.90 14.55 0.48
N GLU A 70 7.74 14.63 -0.18
CA GLU A 70 7.22 15.90 -0.70
C GLU A 70 6.06 16.44 0.13
N TYR A 71 5.24 15.55 0.68
CA TYR A 71 4.04 15.89 1.43
C TYR A 71 3.88 15.00 2.66
N LYS A 72 3.08 15.45 3.62
CA LYS A 72 2.64 14.70 4.79
C LYS A 72 1.13 14.55 4.77
N MET A 73 0.64 13.33 4.97
CA MET A 73 -0.79 13.10 5.08
C MET A 73 -1.32 13.67 6.39
N GLY A 74 -2.32 14.56 6.29
CA GLY A 74 -2.88 15.27 7.43
C GLY A 74 -4.29 14.83 7.81
N ASP A 75 -5.12 14.43 6.85
CA ASP A 75 -6.50 14.00 7.12
C ASP A 75 -7.09 13.13 6.00
N LEU A 76 -8.19 12.44 6.30
CA LEU A 76 -8.99 11.67 5.37
C LEU A 76 -10.46 12.11 5.49
N VAL A 77 -10.93 12.85 4.50
CA VAL A 77 -12.29 13.39 4.50
C VAL A 77 -13.22 12.45 3.75
N VAL A 78 -14.28 12.00 4.42
CA VAL A 78 -15.25 11.04 3.87
C VAL A 78 -16.18 11.73 2.87
N ALA A 79 -16.86 10.95 2.04
CA ALA A 79 -17.82 11.40 1.02
C ALA A 79 -17.21 12.27 -0.09
N GLY A 80 -15.88 12.23 -0.27
CA GLY A 80 -15.19 12.97 -1.32
C GLY A 80 -15.35 14.48 -1.21
N GLN A 81 -15.54 14.98 0.02
CA GLN A 81 -15.54 16.40 0.34
C GLN A 81 -14.15 17.00 0.11
N GLN A 82 -14.08 18.33 -0.03
CA GLN A 82 -12.81 19.02 -0.20
C GLN A 82 -12.04 19.08 1.12
N CYS A 83 -10.71 19.08 1.00
CA CYS A 83 -9.82 19.35 2.11
C CYS A 83 -10.03 20.78 2.65
N GLY A 84 -9.87 20.96 3.95
CA GLY A 84 -9.83 22.31 4.55
C GLY A 84 -8.66 23.14 4.01
N SER A 85 -8.74 24.46 4.18
CA SER A 85 -7.72 25.40 3.66
C SER A 85 -6.34 25.24 4.31
N GLN A 86 -6.24 24.47 5.39
CA GLN A 86 -4.95 24.14 6.02
C GLN A 86 -4.13 23.09 5.25
N TYR A 87 -4.69 22.47 4.20
CA TYR A 87 -4.00 21.48 3.39
C TYR A 87 -3.62 22.06 2.02
N ASP A 88 -2.44 21.71 1.53
CA ASP A 88 -1.90 22.20 0.26
C ASP A 88 -2.39 21.37 -0.94
N TYR A 89 -2.72 20.10 -0.70
CA TYR A 89 -3.07 19.16 -1.76
C TYR A 89 -4.10 18.13 -1.31
N GLY A 90 -4.92 17.64 -2.24
CA GLY A 90 -5.97 16.66 -1.96
C GLY A 90 -6.15 15.66 -3.09
N ILE A 91 -6.10 14.36 -2.76
CA ILE A 91 -6.33 13.27 -3.71
C ILE A 91 -7.71 12.67 -3.44
N LYS A 92 -8.63 12.79 -4.40
CA LYS A 92 -9.95 12.19 -4.30
C LYS A 92 -9.95 10.76 -4.82
N VAL A 93 -10.21 9.82 -3.92
CA VAL A 93 -10.35 8.40 -4.22
C VAL A 93 -11.83 8.04 -4.20
N THR A 94 -12.35 7.51 -5.31
CA THR A 94 -13.76 7.08 -5.40
C THR A 94 -13.82 5.58 -5.65
N ARG A 95 -14.42 4.81 -4.73
CA ARG A 95 -14.58 3.35 -4.87
C ARG A 95 -16.04 2.94 -4.66
N ARG A 96 -16.68 2.36 -5.69
CA ARG A 96 -18.07 1.86 -5.64
C ARG A 96 -19.08 2.84 -5.01
N GLY A 97 -18.98 4.14 -5.34
CA GLY A 97 -19.88 5.18 -4.86
C GLY A 97 -19.57 5.74 -3.47
N LEU A 98 -18.63 5.15 -2.73
CA LEU A 98 -18.08 5.70 -1.49
C LEU A 98 -16.71 6.31 -1.81
N GLY A 99 -16.65 7.64 -1.78
CA GLY A 99 -15.41 8.39 -1.99
C GLY A 99 -14.82 8.89 -0.68
N HIS A 100 -13.51 9.01 -0.63
CA HIS A 100 -12.80 9.80 0.38
C HIS A 100 -11.77 10.68 -0.30
N THR A 101 -11.36 11.74 0.37
CA THR A 101 -10.30 12.63 -0.08
C THR A 101 -9.17 12.55 0.93
N MET A 102 -8.00 12.14 0.48
CA MET A 102 -6.76 12.19 1.27
C MET A 102 -6.22 13.62 1.20
N CYS A 103 -5.96 14.24 2.33
CA CYS A 103 -5.52 15.63 2.43
C CYS A 103 -4.08 15.69 2.90
N PHE A 104 -3.27 16.49 2.21
CA PHE A 104 -1.83 16.54 2.36
C PHE A 104 -1.35 17.97 2.60
N THR A 105 -0.33 18.10 3.45
CA THR A 105 0.41 19.34 3.69
C THR A 105 1.81 19.19 3.13
N LYS A 106 2.35 20.21 2.48
CA LYS A 106 3.71 20.19 1.94
C LYS A 106 4.73 20.18 3.08
N LEU A 107 5.80 19.39 2.93
CA LEU A 107 6.93 19.36 3.86
C LEU A 107 7.90 20.54 3.66
#